data_AF-A0A454TUP9-F1
#
_entry.id   AF-A0A454TUP9-F1
#
_cell.length_a   1.000
_cell.length_b   1.000
_cell.length_c   1.000
_cell.angle_alpha   90.00
_cell.angle_beta   90.00
_cell.angle_gamma   90.00
#
_symmetry.space_group_name_H-M   'P 1'
#
loop_
_entity.id
_entity.type
_entity.pdbx_description
1 polymer ?
#
loop_
_entity_poly.entity_id
_entity_poly.type
_entity_poly.pdbx_seq_one_letter_code
_entity_poly.pdbx_strand_id
1 'polypeptide(L)'
;MPRPRACRCSLRDPKAAYLRDVDGHRYIDCALGYGSVVLGHGHPAVADAMRQAARLGGHSTLLNRWHAELAQRFVDMIPAAEMVAFLRTGSDAVSAAVRLARAITKRRVVLHWGLHG
;
A
#
# COMPACT_ATOMS: atom_id res chain seq x y z
N MET A 1 19.27 32.85 19.39
CA MET A 1 18.18 32.32 18.53
C MET A 1 17.74 30.97 19.07
N PRO A 2 16.45 30.73 19.35
CA PRO A 2 15.96 29.41 19.73
C PRO A 2 16.16 28.44 18.57
N ARG A 3 16.77 27.27 18.82
CA ARG A 3 16.92 26.21 17.82
C ARG A 3 15.53 25.83 17.28
N PRO A 4 15.34 25.63 15.96
CA PRO A 4 14.10 25.08 15.45
C PRO A 4 13.85 23.76 16.18
N ARG A 5 12.67 23.61 16.80
CA ARG A 5 12.29 22.33 17.43
C ARG A 5 12.26 21.31 16.31
N ALA A 6 13.27 20.43 16.24
CA ALA A 6 13.25 19.30 15.34
C ALA A 6 11.92 18.57 15.55
N CYS A 7 11.28 18.14 14.45
CA CYS A 7 10.06 17.35 14.52
C CYS A 7 10.40 16.10 15.35
N ARG A 8 9.94 16.02 16.60
CA ARG A 8 10.24 14.92 17.55
C ARG A 8 9.69 13.57 17.08
N CYS A 9 9.05 13.53 15.92
CA CYS A 9 8.35 12.41 15.31
C CYS A 9 9.27 11.33 14.72
N SER A 10 10.48 11.12 15.23
CA SER A 10 11.23 9.91 14.88
C SER A 10 10.59 8.72 15.61
N LEU A 11 10.00 7.83 14.82
CA LEU A 11 9.34 6.62 15.29
C LEU A 11 10.37 5.63 15.83
N ARG A 12 10.16 5.14 17.06
CA ARG A 12 11.01 4.12 17.69
C ARG A 12 10.45 2.72 17.52
N ASP A 13 9.20 2.51 17.88
CA ASP A 13 8.56 1.19 17.85
C ASP A 13 7.04 1.34 17.61
N PRO A 14 6.55 0.97 16.41
CA PRO A 14 5.13 0.90 16.13
C PRO A 14 4.55 -0.47 16.49
N LYS A 15 3.49 -0.50 17.32
CA LYS A 15 2.84 -1.75 17.73
C LYS A 15 1.33 -1.59 17.85
N ALA A 16 0.60 -2.45 17.15
CA ALA A 16 -0.86 -2.40 17.07
C ALA A 16 -1.32 -0.98 16.67
N ALA A 17 -2.15 -0.33 17.49
CA ALA A 17 -2.66 1.01 17.23
C ALA A 17 -1.77 2.15 17.77
N TYR A 18 -0.54 1.88 18.23
CA TYR A 18 0.29 2.87 18.93
C TYR A 18 1.63 3.13 18.25
N LEU A 19 2.05 4.38 18.30
CA LEU A 19 3.40 4.84 17.95
C LEU A 19 4.14 5.30 19.20
N ARG A 20 5.45 5.08 19.23
CA ARG A 20 6.36 5.67 20.23
C ARG A 20 7.38 6.55 19.54
N ASP A 21 7.55 7.78 20.02
CA ASP A 21 8.66 8.63 19.58
C ASP A 21 9.98 8.26 20.29
N VAL A 22 11.07 8.91 19.90
CA VAL A 22 12.40 8.72 20.50
C VAL A 22 12.50 9.23 21.94
N ASP A 23 11.64 10.17 22.32
CA ASP A 23 11.57 10.72 23.68
C ASP A 23 10.73 9.83 24.61
N GLY A 24 10.07 8.80 24.07
CA GLY A 24 9.31 7.81 24.81
C GLY A 24 7.81 8.10 24.94
N HIS A 25 7.30 9.17 24.33
CA HIS A 25 5.88 9.47 24.33
C HIS A 25 5.11 8.46 23.46
N ARG A 26 3.89 8.13 23.89
CA ARG A 26 2.99 7.23 23.20
C ARG A 26 1.85 7.99 22.54
N TYR A 27 1.55 7.62 21.31
CA TYR A 27 0.48 8.20 20.51
C TYR A 27 -0.42 7.09 19.97
N ILE A 28 -1.72 7.38 19.84
CA ILE A 28 -2.63 6.54 19.06
C ILE A 28 -2.41 6.89 17.59
N ASP A 29 -2.14 5.89 16.75
CA ASP A 29 -1.98 6.09 15.32
C ASP A 29 -3.34 6.22 14.64
N CYS A 30 -3.79 7.45 14.42
CA CYS A 30 -4.97 7.73 13.62
C CYS A 30 -4.65 7.90 12.13
N ALA A 31 -3.37 7.94 11.74
CA ALA A 31 -2.95 8.08 10.35
C ALA A 31 -2.89 6.72 9.63
N LEU A 32 -2.57 5.64 10.36
CA LEU A 32 -2.59 4.25 9.90
C LEU A 32 -1.81 4.03 8.59
N GLY A 33 -0.70 4.74 8.42
CA GLY A 33 0.08 4.72 7.18
C GLY A 33 -0.75 5.11 5.95
N TYR A 34 -1.62 6.12 6.08
CA TYR A 34 -2.59 6.52 5.06
C TYR A 34 -3.52 5.35 4.63
N GLY A 35 -3.88 4.49 5.58
CA GLY A 35 -4.74 3.33 5.38
C GLY A 35 -4.01 2.02 5.05
N SER A 36 -2.70 2.05 4.75
CA SER A 36 -1.93 0.83 4.46
C SER A 36 -1.75 -0.09 5.69
N VAL A 37 -1.92 0.45 6.90
CA VAL A 37 -1.75 -0.26 8.18
C VAL A 37 -3.10 -0.39 8.89
N VAL A 38 -4.16 -0.70 8.14
CA VAL A 38 -5.53 -0.82 8.69
C VAL A 38 -5.66 -1.91 9.78
N LEU A 39 -4.83 -2.95 9.75
CA LEU A 39 -4.81 -4.01 10.76
C LEU A 39 -3.95 -3.67 11.99
N GLY A 40 -3.37 -2.48 12.04
CA GLY A 40 -2.40 -2.09 13.06
C GLY A 40 -0.98 -2.60 12.77
N HIS A 41 -0.02 -1.93 13.40
CA HIS A 41 1.41 -2.18 13.19
C HIS A 41 1.84 -3.53 13.75
N GLY A 42 2.64 -4.26 12.97
CA GLY A 42 3.20 -5.55 13.39
C GLY A 42 2.14 -6.64 13.57
N HIS A 43 1.04 -6.60 12.83
CA HIS A 43 -0.01 -7.62 12.89
C HIS A 43 0.58 -9.03 12.69
N PRO A 44 0.41 -9.99 13.63
CA PRO A 44 1.14 -11.26 13.62
C PRO A 44 1.00 -12.04 12.31
N ALA A 45 -0.24 -12.17 11.80
CA ALA A 45 -0.49 -12.89 10.55
C ALA A 45 0.21 -12.27 9.33
N VAL A 46 0.34 -10.94 9.27
CA VAL A 46 1.02 -10.24 8.17
C VAL A 46 2.53 -10.43 8.31
N ALA A 47 3.07 -10.27 9.51
CA ALA A 47 4.49 -10.47 9.78
C ALA A 47 4.95 -11.92 9.51
N ASP A 48 4.13 -12.90 9.87
CA ASP A 48 4.38 -14.31 9.59
C ASP A 48 4.34 -14.60 8.08
N ALA A 49 3.35 -14.08 7.36
CA ALA A 49 3.25 -14.22 5.90
C ALA A 49 4.46 -13.60 5.18
N MET A 50 4.90 -12.40 5.60
CA MET A 50 6.10 -11.76 5.07
C MET A 50 7.35 -12.60 5.31
N ARG A 51 7.52 -13.17 6.52
CA ARG A 51 8.64 -14.05 6.86
C ARG A 51 8.65 -15.32 5.99
N GLN A 52 7.49 -15.89 5.71
CA GLN A 52 7.38 -17.05 4.81
C GLN A 52 7.70 -16.66 3.36
N ALA A 53 7.16 -15.55 2.87
CA ALA A 53 7.40 -15.06 1.52
C ALA A 53 8.89 -14.74 1.27
N ALA A 54 9.60 -14.18 2.27
CA ALA A 54 11.02 -13.88 2.17
C ALA A 54 11.89 -15.11 1.86
N ARG A 55 11.45 -16.32 2.26
CA ARG A 55 12.15 -17.58 1.97
C ARG A 55 12.05 -18.02 0.51
N LEU A 56 11.07 -17.49 -0.24
CA LEU A 56 10.84 -17.85 -1.64
C LEU A 56 11.72 -17.05 -2.62
N GLY A 57 12.49 -16.07 -2.14
CA GLY A 57 13.23 -15.12 -2.96
C GLY A 57 12.40 -13.88 -3.29
N GLY A 58 13.01 -12.69 -3.19
CA GLY A 58 12.30 -11.41 -3.21
C GLY A 58 11.92 -10.88 -4.60
N HIS A 59 12.42 -11.47 -5.68
CA HIS A 59 12.15 -11.00 -7.03
C HIS A 59 12.22 -12.15 -8.04
N SER A 60 11.14 -12.34 -8.79
CA SER A 60 11.04 -13.25 -9.92
C SER A 60 10.37 -12.50 -11.06
N THR A 61 10.82 -12.72 -12.28
CA THR A 61 10.17 -12.23 -13.50
C THR A 61 8.88 -13.00 -13.81
N LEU A 62 8.72 -14.18 -13.22
CA LEU A 62 7.56 -15.05 -13.37
C LEU A 62 6.60 -14.91 -12.19
N LEU A 63 5.31 -14.99 -12.49
CA LEU A 63 4.25 -14.99 -11.49
C LEU A 63 4.32 -16.27 -10.65
N ASN A 64 4.26 -16.10 -9.34
CA ASN A 64 4.08 -17.22 -8.41
C ASN A 64 2.59 -17.50 -8.15
N ARG A 65 2.28 -18.65 -7.53
CA ARG A 65 0.90 -19.04 -7.17
C ARG A 65 0.13 -17.98 -6.38
N TRP A 66 0.82 -17.19 -5.55
CA TRP A 66 0.20 -16.17 -4.72
C TRP A 66 -0.36 -15.02 -5.54
N HIS A 67 0.24 -14.69 -6.69
CA HIS A 67 -0.32 -13.69 -7.60
C HIS A 67 -1.64 -14.14 -8.20
N ALA A 68 -1.74 -15.42 -8.61
CA ALA A 68 -2.98 -15.97 -9.18
C ALA A 68 -4.09 -16.02 -8.12
N GLU A 69 -3.78 -16.51 -6.92
CA GLU A 69 -4.74 -16.55 -5.81
C GLU A 69 -5.20 -15.14 -5.42
N LEU A 70 -4.26 -14.19 -5.33
CA LEU A 70 -4.59 -12.80 -5.01
C LEU A 70 -5.45 -12.16 -6.11
N ALA A 71 -5.12 -12.38 -7.39
CA ALA A 71 -5.91 -11.87 -8.51
C ALA A 71 -7.35 -12.38 -8.46
N GLN A 72 -7.55 -13.67 -8.18
CA GLN A 72 -8.89 -14.24 -8.04
C GLN A 72 -9.67 -13.57 -6.91
N ARG A 73 -9.05 -13.41 -5.73
CA ARG A 73 -9.68 -12.72 -4.60
C ARG A 73 -10.11 -11.29 -4.93
N PHE A 74 -9.34 -10.57 -5.74
CA PHE A 74 -9.72 -9.23 -6.20
C PHE A 74 -10.90 -9.23 -7.17
N VAL A 75 -10.90 -10.16 -8.12
CA VAL A 75 -12.03 -10.36 -9.07
C VAL A 75 -13.31 -10.70 -8.29
N ASP A 76 -13.23 -11.60 -7.31
CA ASP A 76 -14.39 -11.99 -6.50
C ASP A 76 -14.91 -10.85 -5.61
N MET A 77 -14.02 -9.94 -5.18
CA MET A 77 -14.35 -8.84 -4.27
C MET A 77 -14.89 -7.59 -4.98
N ILE A 78 -14.49 -7.35 -6.23
CA ILE A 78 -14.83 -6.15 -7.00
C ILE A 78 -15.80 -6.52 -8.12
N PRO A 79 -17.11 -6.23 -8.00
CA PRO A 79 -18.15 -6.76 -8.91
C PRO A 79 -17.96 -6.46 -10.41
N ALA A 80 -17.23 -5.40 -10.76
CA ALA A 80 -16.98 -5.01 -12.15
C ALA A 80 -15.60 -5.43 -12.68
N ALA A 81 -14.77 -6.07 -11.86
CA ALA A 81 -13.43 -6.47 -12.26
C ALA A 81 -13.46 -7.86 -12.90
N GLU A 82 -13.03 -7.96 -14.16
CA GLU A 82 -12.87 -9.24 -14.87
C GLU A 82 -11.41 -9.74 -14.86
N MET A 83 -10.45 -8.82 -14.69
CA MET A 83 -9.02 -9.11 -14.71
C MET A 83 -8.26 -8.08 -13.86
N VAL A 84 -7.11 -8.50 -13.30
CA VAL A 84 -6.28 -7.67 -12.41
C VAL A 84 -4.83 -7.65 -12.89
N ALA A 85 -4.19 -6.48 -12.81
CA ALA A 85 -2.76 -6.31 -12.98
C ALA A 85 -2.16 -5.67 -11.74
N PHE A 86 -1.07 -6.23 -11.22
CA PHE A 86 -0.37 -5.71 -10.04
C PHE A 86 0.74 -4.75 -10.45
N LEU A 87 0.80 -3.61 -9.77
CA LEU A 87 1.78 -2.55 -9.99
C LEU A 87 2.40 -2.13 -8.65
N ARG A 88 3.51 -1.40 -8.70
CA ARG A 88 4.35 -1.13 -7.52
C ARG A 88 3.69 -0.14 -6.55
N THR A 89 2.92 0.82 -7.08
CA THR A 89 2.28 1.88 -6.30
C THR A 89 0.90 2.22 -6.85
N GLY A 90 0.10 2.96 -6.07
CA GLY A 90 -1.19 3.49 -6.53
C GLY A 90 -1.05 4.45 -7.71
N SER A 91 -0.02 5.31 -7.71
CA SER A 91 0.25 6.25 -8.81
C SER A 91 0.57 5.52 -10.13
N ASP A 92 1.30 4.41 -10.06
CA ASP A 92 1.55 3.53 -11.23
C ASP A 92 0.24 2.90 -11.73
N ALA A 93 -0.61 2.43 -10.80
CA ALA A 93 -1.90 1.84 -11.13
C ALA A 93 -2.84 2.81 -11.85
N VAL A 94 -2.98 4.03 -11.35
CA VAL A 94 -3.79 5.07 -12.00
C VAL A 94 -3.19 5.44 -13.35
N SER A 95 -1.87 5.60 -13.43
CA SER A 95 -1.19 5.92 -14.69
C SER A 95 -1.44 4.84 -15.76
N ALA A 96 -1.37 3.57 -15.38
CA ALA A 96 -1.68 2.44 -16.26
C ALA A 96 -3.16 2.43 -16.68
N ALA A 97 -4.08 2.64 -15.74
CA ALA A 97 -5.52 2.69 -16.01
C ALA A 97 -5.90 3.81 -16.99
N VAL A 98 -5.34 5.01 -16.80
CA VAL A 98 -5.55 6.15 -17.70
C VAL A 98 -5.02 5.84 -19.10
N ARG A 99 -3.83 5.22 -19.20
CA ARG A 99 -3.25 4.83 -20.49
C ARG A 99 -4.12 3.79 -21.20
N LEU A 100 -4.62 2.79 -20.48
CA LEU A 100 -5.51 1.76 -21.01
C LEU A 100 -6.83 2.38 -21.49
N ALA A 101 -7.46 3.23 -20.68
CA ALA A 101 -8.70 3.90 -21.03
C ALA A 101 -8.56 4.74 -22.31
N ARG A 102 -7.46 5.49 -22.46
CA ARG A 102 -7.15 6.24 -23.69
C ARG A 102 -6.94 5.33 -24.89
N ALA A 103 -6.22 4.22 -24.70
CA ALA A 103 -5.94 3.27 -25.77
C ALA A 103 -7.21 2.62 -26.34
N ILE A 104 -8.19 2.32 -25.47
CA ILE A 104 -9.46 1.72 -25.85
C ILE A 104 -10.43 2.77 -26.41
N THR A 105 -10.66 3.85 -25.67
CA THR A 105 -11.71 4.84 -26.01
C THR A 105 -11.29 5.83 -27.10
N LYS A 106 -9.98 5.93 -27.39
CA LYS A 106 -9.36 6.94 -28.27
C LYS A 106 -9.62 8.39 -27.83
N ARG A 107 -10.08 8.62 -26.60
CA ARG A 107 -10.29 9.96 -26.06
C ARG A 107 -9.02 10.49 -25.41
N ARG A 108 -8.70 11.75 -25.66
CA ARG A 108 -7.50 12.41 -25.10
C ARG A 108 -7.71 12.91 -23.67
N VAL A 109 -8.87 13.49 -23.42
CA VAL A 109 -9.20 14.17 -22.16
C VAL A 109 -9.68 13.14 -21.12
N VAL A 110 -9.13 13.24 -19.92
CA VAL A 110 -9.59 12.51 -18.73
C VAL A 110 -9.93 13.57 -17.68
N LEU A 111 -11.18 13.55 -17.22
CA LEU A 111 -11.62 14.39 -16.11
C LEU A 111 -11.30 13.69 -14.80
N HIS A 112 -10.72 14.41 -13.85
CA HIS A 112 -10.40 13.87 -12.52
C HIS A 112 -10.63 14.94 -11.45
N TRP A 113 -10.85 14.49 -10.22
CA TRP A 113 -10.92 15.33 -9.03
C TRP A 113 -10.37 14.55 -7.84
N GLY A 114 -9.69 15.23 -6.91
CA GLY A 114 -8.99 14.59 -5.79
C GLY A 114 -7.61 14.04 -6.14
N LEU A 115 -7.05 13.22 -5.24
CA LEU A 115 -5.71 12.64 -5.34
C LEU A 115 -5.79 11.25 -6.00
N HIS A 116 -5.00 11.05 -7.06
CA HIS A 116 -4.93 9.78 -7.81
C HIS A 116 -3.49 9.31 -8.03
N GLY A 117 -2.57 9.75 -7.16
CA GLY A 117 -1.15 9.42 -7.25
C GLY A 117 -0.25 10.54 -6.77
#